data_AF-A0AA47NXT3-F1
#
_entry.id   AF-A0AA47NXT3-F1
#
_cell.length_a   1.000
_cell.length_b   1.000
_cell.length_c   1.000
_cell.angle_alpha   90.00
_cell.angle_beta   90.00
_cell.angle_gamma   90.00
#
_symmetry.space_group_name_H-M   'P 1'
#
loop_
_entity.id
_entity.type
_entity.pdbx_description
1 polymer ?
#
loop_
_entity_poly.entity_id
_entity_poly.type
_entity_poly.pdbx_seq_one_letter_code
_entity_poly.pdbx_strand_id
1 'polypeptide(L)'
;MHKALHPFQELTDALSGEEYVSVSYLKPVLHLLRTKTLVEEPKDVEFTKPIKFRALHYLDEYSDPDTQELLDAASFLDPRVKMHYISQENIPAIKERMTQRWNTQQERELDEASTRKTKKSLGSYFKSAALASATTPASFVQLDNTIKAELDNYLMTPAIDGEEAPLSPYLAWWKLHQFNFLRLSSQAHRYLCIPATSSLSERLFSTGGNIVTC
;
A
#
# COMPACT_ATOMS: atom_id res chain seq x y z
N MET A 1 22.64 24.48 -6.33
CA MET A 1 22.23 23.45 -5.35
C MET A 1 23.40 22.50 -5.10
N HIS A 2 23.69 22.14 -3.85
CA HIS A 2 24.83 21.26 -3.52
C HIS A 2 24.62 19.87 -4.13
N LYS A 3 25.65 19.25 -4.74
CA LYS A 3 25.54 17.94 -5.42
C LYS A 3 24.94 16.84 -4.53
N ALA A 4 25.14 16.94 -3.21
CA ALA A 4 24.59 15.97 -2.25
C ALA A 4 23.07 16.08 -2.02
N LEU A 5 22.45 17.24 -2.32
CA LEU A 5 21.02 17.47 -2.09
C LEU A 5 20.15 17.21 -3.32
N HIS A 6 20.75 17.11 -4.50
CA HIS A 6 20.02 16.87 -5.75
C HIS A 6 19.16 15.60 -5.72
N PRO A 7 19.66 14.44 -5.21
CA PRO A 7 18.82 13.23 -5.14
C PRO A 7 17.60 13.40 -4.22
N PHE A 8 17.72 14.20 -3.16
CA PHE A 8 16.60 14.48 -2.26
C PHE A 8 15.52 15.30 -2.94
N GLN A 9 15.91 16.26 -3.78
CA GLN A 9 14.97 17.05 -4.54
C GLN A 9 14.19 16.16 -5.53
N GLU A 10 14.90 15.38 -6.35
CA GLU A 10 14.27 14.48 -7.33
C GLU A 10 13.30 13.49 -6.66
N LEU A 11 13.70 12.93 -5.51
CA LEU A 11 12.86 12.00 -4.76
C LEU A 11 11.66 12.70 -4.12
N THR A 12 11.82 13.92 -3.61
CA THR A 12 10.71 14.68 -3.01
C THR A 12 9.70 15.09 -4.07
N ASP A 13 10.17 15.53 -5.24
CA ASP A 13 9.33 15.86 -6.38
C ASP A 13 8.57 14.61 -6.85
N ALA A 14 9.25 13.47 -6.94
CA ALA A 14 8.61 12.19 -7.26
C ALA A 14 7.62 11.71 -6.17
N LEU A 15 7.89 11.89 -4.87
CA LEU A 15 6.93 11.52 -3.83
C LEU A 15 5.74 12.50 -3.72
N SER A 16 5.88 13.70 -4.28
CA SER A 16 4.83 14.72 -4.33
C SER A 16 3.90 14.57 -5.53
N GLY A 17 4.09 13.55 -6.39
CA GLY A 17 3.20 13.28 -7.52
C GLY A 17 1.79 12.86 -7.09
N GLU A 18 0.79 13.19 -7.92
CA GLU A 18 -0.62 12.82 -7.74
C GLU A 18 -1.14 11.81 -8.75
N GLU A 19 -0.41 11.59 -9.85
CA GLU A 19 -0.84 10.72 -10.95
C GLU A 19 -0.54 9.23 -10.71
N TYR A 20 0.15 8.89 -9.61
CA TYR A 20 0.57 7.53 -9.26
C TYR A 20 0.61 7.29 -7.74
N VAL A 21 0.66 6.02 -7.30
CA VAL A 21 0.85 5.68 -5.87
C VAL A 21 2.21 6.20 -5.47
N SER A 22 2.25 7.07 -4.46
CA SER A 22 3.50 7.49 -3.86
C SER A 22 3.86 6.65 -2.64
N VAL A 23 2.88 6.17 -1.86
CA VAL A 23 3.14 5.43 -0.60
C VAL A 23 3.90 4.11 -0.78
N SER A 24 3.62 3.34 -1.84
CA SER A 24 4.29 2.06 -2.08
C SER A 24 5.77 2.21 -2.48
N TYR A 25 6.14 3.37 -3.03
CA TYR A 25 7.52 3.71 -3.35
C TYR A 25 8.34 4.15 -2.14
N LEU A 26 7.70 4.46 -1.01
CA LEU A 26 8.42 5.00 0.14
C LEU A 26 9.45 4.00 0.67
N LYS A 27 9.11 2.71 0.79
CA LYS A 27 10.09 1.67 1.19
C LYS A 27 11.27 1.53 0.23
N PRO A 28 11.05 1.35 -1.09
CA PRO A 28 12.14 1.36 -2.08
C PRO A 28 13.01 2.62 -2.00
N VAL A 29 12.40 3.80 -1.87
CA VAL A 29 13.11 5.08 -1.79
C VAL A 29 13.91 5.20 -0.50
N LEU A 30 13.34 4.85 0.65
CA LEU A 30 14.04 4.84 1.94
C LEU A 30 15.22 3.86 1.92
N HIS A 31 15.05 2.68 1.32
CA HIS A 31 16.12 1.71 1.14
C HIS A 31 17.22 2.27 0.23
N LEU A 32 16.87 2.88 -0.90
CA LEU A 32 17.81 3.49 -1.84
C LEU A 32 18.60 4.63 -1.18
N LEU A 33 17.92 5.48 -0.41
CA LEU A 33 18.55 6.58 0.33
C LEU A 33 19.57 6.04 1.34
N ARG A 34 19.20 5.04 2.14
CA ARG A 34 20.08 4.43 3.15
C ARG A 34 21.26 3.68 2.55
N THR A 35 21.09 3.03 1.39
CA THR A 35 22.10 2.12 0.82
C THR A 35 22.97 2.71 -0.27
N LYS A 36 22.49 3.72 -1.01
CA LYS A 36 23.24 4.30 -2.14
C LYS A 36 23.52 5.79 -1.96
N THR A 37 22.55 6.58 -1.49
CA THR A 37 22.67 8.05 -1.50
C THR A 37 23.37 8.60 -0.26
N LEU A 38 23.07 8.06 0.91
CA LEU A 38 23.52 8.58 2.21
C LEU A 38 24.72 7.83 2.80
N VAL A 39 25.26 6.84 2.08
CA VAL A 39 26.48 6.16 2.50
C VAL A 39 27.66 7.13 2.41
N GLU A 40 28.53 7.11 3.41
CA GLU A 40 29.76 7.89 3.42
C GLU A 40 30.69 7.39 2.32
N GLU A 41 31.01 8.26 1.36
CA GLU A 41 32.00 7.97 0.34
C GLU A 41 33.35 8.56 0.73
N PRO A 42 34.47 7.90 0.41
CA PRO A 42 35.80 8.43 0.71
C PRO A 42 36.12 9.74 -0.05
N LYS A 43 35.31 10.11 -1.05
CA LYS A 43 35.39 11.36 -1.80
C LYS A 43 34.53 12.48 -1.21
N ASP A 44 33.76 12.20 -0.15
CA ASP A 44 32.92 13.20 0.48
C ASP A 44 33.77 14.27 1.15
N VAL A 45 33.46 15.53 0.84
CA VAL A 45 33.99 16.68 1.55
C VAL A 45 33.59 16.58 3.03
N GLU A 46 34.45 17.02 3.95
CA GLU A 46 34.20 17.02 5.41
C GLU A 46 32.83 17.64 5.80
N PHE A 47 32.31 18.57 4.99
CA PHE A 47 30.99 19.18 5.20
C PHE A 47 29.79 18.29 4.80
N THR A 48 29.97 17.32 3.91
CA THR A 48 28.89 16.43 3.42
C THR A 48 28.55 15.32 4.41
N LYS A 49 29.55 14.82 5.16
CA LYS A 49 29.38 13.77 6.19
C LYS A 49 28.32 14.12 7.26
N PRO A 50 28.36 15.28 7.93
CA PRO A 50 27.35 15.64 8.93
C PRO A 50 25.95 15.84 8.32
N ILE A 51 25.85 16.26 7.06
CA ILE A 51 24.56 16.37 6.35
C ILE A 51 23.97 14.98 6.11
N LYS A 52 24.78 14.04 5.62
CA LYS A 52 24.34 12.65 5.42
C LYS A 52 23.90 11.99 6.72
N PHE A 53 24.67 12.18 7.80
CA PHE A 53 24.33 11.69 9.13
C PHE A 53 23.00 12.24 9.64
N ARG A 54 22.79 13.57 9.55
CA ARG A 54 21.53 14.19 9.97
C ARG A 54 20.35 13.74 9.13
N ALA A 55 20.54 13.58 7.82
CA ALA A 55 19.51 13.07 6.94
C ALA A 55 19.13 11.62 7.30
N LEU A 56 20.09 10.74 7.57
CA LEU A 56 19.80 9.37 8.04
C LEU A 56 19.01 9.36 9.33
N HIS A 57 19.42 10.17 10.32
CA HIS A 57 18.71 10.28 11.59
C HIS A 57 17.28 10.81 11.41
N TYR A 58 17.04 11.71 10.46
CA TYR A 58 15.69 12.16 10.13
C TYR A 58 14.86 11.03 9.51
N LEU A 59 15.45 10.21 8.64
CA LEU A 59 14.77 9.06 8.04
C LEU A 59 14.44 7.96 9.07
N ASP A 60 15.02 7.98 10.26
CA ASP A 60 14.65 7.06 11.34
C ASP A 60 13.27 7.36 11.91
N GLU A 61 12.70 8.54 11.64
CA GLU A 61 11.31 8.87 11.98
C GLU A 61 10.32 7.92 11.30
N TYR A 62 10.66 7.37 10.11
CA TYR A 62 9.86 6.36 9.43
C TYR A 62 10.00 4.95 10.03
N SER A 63 10.83 4.76 11.06
CA SER A 63 11.06 3.44 11.67
C SER A 63 10.01 3.07 12.72
N ASP A 64 9.00 3.92 12.94
CA ASP A 64 7.93 3.62 13.88
C ASP A 64 7.11 2.40 13.43
N PRO A 65 6.60 1.58 14.37
CA PRO A 65 5.94 0.32 14.03
C PRO A 65 4.68 0.47 13.17
N ASP A 66 3.91 1.54 13.41
CA ASP A 66 2.63 1.77 12.73
C ASP A 66 2.84 2.20 11.27
N THR A 67 3.81 3.09 11.03
CA THR A 67 4.23 3.48 9.68
C THR A 67 4.87 2.30 8.97
N GLN A 68 5.75 1.54 9.63
CA GLN A 68 6.34 0.35 9.00
C GLN A 68 5.27 -0.67 8.58
N GLU A 69 4.25 -0.89 9.41
CA GLU A 69 3.10 -1.74 9.04
C GLU A 69 2.37 -1.21 7.81
N LEU A 70 2.07 0.11 7.78
CA LEU A 70 1.39 0.73 6.66
C LEU A 70 2.20 0.60 5.37
N LEU A 71 3.50 0.86 5.44
CA LEU A 71 4.41 0.75 4.30
C LEU A 71 4.60 -0.69 3.85
N ASP A 72 4.68 -1.65 4.78
CA ASP A 72 4.73 -3.08 4.49
C ASP A 72 3.49 -3.53 3.74
N ALA A 73 2.29 -3.13 4.19
CA ALA A 73 1.04 -3.45 3.52
C ALA A 73 0.95 -2.80 2.13
N ALA A 74 1.32 -1.52 2.01
CA ALA A 74 1.28 -0.78 0.75
C ALA A 74 2.28 -1.35 -0.29
N SER A 75 3.51 -1.67 0.12
CA SER A 75 4.51 -2.29 -0.76
C SER A 75 4.11 -3.72 -1.14
N PHE A 76 3.54 -4.50 -0.22
CA PHE A 76 3.06 -5.86 -0.50
C PHE A 76 1.95 -5.85 -1.56
N LEU A 77 1.00 -4.92 -1.45
CA LEU A 77 -0.13 -4.76 -2.37
C LEU A 77 0.25 -4.09 -3.71
N ASP A 78 1.47 -3.58 -3.86
CA ASP A 78 1.94 -3.05 -5.13
C ASP A 78 2.53 -4.19 -5.99
N PRO A 79 1.95 -4.52 -7.15
CA PRO A 79 2.44 -5.60 -8.01
C PRO A 79 3.87 -5.38 -8.54
N ARG A 80 4.40 -4.15 -8.47
CA ARG A 80 5.77 -3.79 -8.89
C ARG A 80 6.78 -4.08 -7.78
N VAL A 81 6.40 -3.81 -6.54
CA VAL A 81 7.29 -3.87 -5.37
C VAL A 81 7.18 -5.23 -4.67
N LYS A 82 5.96 -5.70 -4.44
CA LYS A 82 5.63 -6.94 -3.74
C LYS A 82 6.47 -7.09 -2.46
N MET A 83 7.34 -8.10 -2.42
CA MET A 83 8.11 -8.47 -1.24
C MET A 83 9.58 -8.04 -1.31
N HIS A 84 10.00 -7.34 -2.37
CA HIS A 84 11.42 -7.08 -2.63
C HIS A 84 12.10 -6.19 -1.56
N TYR A 85 11.33 -5.34 -0.87
CA TYR A 85 11.82 -4.40 0.14
C TYR A 85 11.24 -4.65 1.53
N ILE A 86 10.68 -5.85 1.74
CA ILE A 86 10.08 -6.28 3.00
C ILE A 86 11.00 -7.36 3.61
N SER A 87 11.32 -7.24 4.90
CA SER A 87 12.08 -8.25 5.62
C SER A 87 11.35 -9.59 5.61
N GLN A 88 12.08 -10.69 5.38
CA GLN A 88 11.42 -12.00 5.24
C GLN A 88 10.63 -12.44 6.49
N GLU A 89 11.07 -11.97 7.65
CA GLU A 89 10.43 -12.20 8.95
C GLU A 89 9.04 -11.54 9.07
N ASN A 90 8.81 -10.43 8.35
CA ASN A 90 7.57 -9.68 8.41
C ASN A 90 6.49 -10.23 7.45
N ILE A 91 6.89 -10.96 6.40
CA ILE A 91 5.97 -11.53 5.42
C ILE A 91 4.84 -12.35 6.07
N PRO A 92 5.10 -13.35 6.95
CA PRO A 92 4.04 -14.14 7.54
C PRO A 92 3.08 -13.28 8.37
N ALA A 93 3.61 -12.31 9.11
CA ALA A 93 2.80 -11.37 9.89
C ALA A 93 1.90 -10.51 8.98
N ILE A 94 2.41 -10.05 7.84
CA ILE A 94 1.61 -9.31 6.85
C ILE A 94 0.50 -10.20 6.28
N LYS A 95 0.82 -11.44 5.86
CA LYS A 95 -0.18 -12.38 5.34
C LYS A 95 -1.29 -12.62 6.35
N GLU A 96 -0.93 -12.89 7.60
CA GLU A 96 -1.89 -13.13 8.68
C GLU A 96 -2.78 -11.91 8.95
N ARG A 97 -2.20 -10.71 9.06
CA ARG A 97 -2.94 -9.47 9.29
C ARG A 97 -3.93 -9.18 8.16
N MET A 98 -3.51 -9.44 6.92
CA MET A 98 -4.37 -9.26 5.75
C MET A 98 -5.57 -10.21 5.81
N THR A 99 -5.34 -11.49 6.10
CA THR A 99 -6.41 -12.47 6.35
C THR A 99 -7.34 -12.03 7.48
N GLN A 100 -6.80 -11.61 8.63
CA GLN A 100 -7.60 -11.16 9.77
C GLN A 100 -8.48 -9.96 9.41
N ARG A 101 -7.93 -8.96 8.72
CA ARG A 101 -8.70 -7.79 8.24
C ARG A 101 -9.84 -8.20 7.30
N TRP A 102 -9.64 -9.17 6.43
CA TRP A 102 -10.74 -9.69 5.58
C TRP A 102 -11.82 -10.38 6.38
N ASN A 103 -11.46 -11.22 7.34
CA ASN A 103 -12.44 -11.92 8.16
C ASN A 103 -13.32 -10.92 8.92
N THR A 104 -12.71 -9.92 9.56
CA THR A 104 -13.45 -8.84 10.24
C THR A 104 -14.32 -8.02 9.30
N GLN A 105 -13.86 -7.76 8.07
CA GLN A 105 -14.65 -7.02 7.09
C GLN A 105 -15.86 -7.85 6.61
N GLN A 106 -15.67 -9.14 6.37
CA GLN A 106 -16.75 -10.02 5.94
C GLN A 106 -17.82 -10.17 7.03
N GLU A 107 -17.41 -10.30 8.30
CA GLU A 107 -18.33 -10.30 9.44
C GLU A 107 -19.19 -9.02 9.48
N ARG A 108 -18.59 -7.84 9.28
CA ARG A 108 -19.33 -6.57 9.20
C ARG A 108 -20.30 -6.52 8.02
N GLU A 109 -19.89 -7.01 6.85
CA GLU A 109 -20.76 -7.04 5.66
C GLU A 109 -21.95 -8.01 5.83
N LEU A 110 -21.76 -9.12 6.55
CA LEU A 110 -22.82 -10.06 6.90
C LEU A 110 -23.82 -9.44 7.88
N ASP A 111 -23.36 -8.71 8.88
CA ASP A 111 -24.20 -7.98 9.84
C ASP A 111 -24.99 -6.84 9.18
N GLU A 112 -24.37 -6.08 8.28
CA GLU A 112 -25.04 -5.04 7.49
C GLU A 112 -26.06 -5.60 6.48
N ALA A 113 -25.79 -6.77 5.90
CA ALA A 113 -26.71 -7.42 4.97
C ALA A 113 -27.95 -7.99 5.70
N SER A 114 -27.79 -8.44 6.94
CA SER A 114 -28.89 -8.94 7.80
C SER A 114 -29.88 -7.82 8.17
N THR A 115 -29.40 -6.58 8.30
CA THR A 115 -30.22 -5.43 8.70
C THR A 115 -30.95 -4.75 7.53
N ARG A 116 -30.54 -4.97 6.27
CA ARG A 116 -31.22 -4.38 5.09
C ARG A 116 -32.41 -5.23 4.63
N LYS A 117 -33.63 -4.72 4.85
CA LYS A 117 -34.88 -5.33 4.35
C LYS A 117 -34.97 -5.26 2.82
N THR A 118 -34.52 -6.30 2.11
CA THR A 118 -34.73 -6.44 0.66
C THR A 118 -35.99 -7.24 0.33
N LYS A 119 -36.66 -6.88 -0.77
CA LYS A 119 -37.84 -7.59 -1.30
C LYS A 119 -37.52 -9.07 -1.54
N LYS A 120 -38.44 -9.96 -1.11
CA LYS A 120 -38.27 -11.42 -1.15
C LYS A 120 -38.31 -11.92 -2.60
N SER A 121 -37.14 -12.03 -3.22
CA SER A 121 -36.90 -12.73 -4.49
C SER A 121 -36.57 -14.20 -4.23
N LEU A 122 -36.76 -15.08 -5.22
CA LEU A 122 -36.28 -16.48 -5.18
C LEU A 122 -34.80 -16.57 -4.78
N GLY A 123 -33.98 -15.60 -5.19
CA GLY A 123 -32.56 -15.52 -4.80
C GLY A 123 -32.33 -15.33 -3.30
N SER A 124 -33.31 -14.80 -2.54
CA SER A 124 -33.15 -14.59 -1.09
C SER A 124 -33.21 -15.91 -0.30
N TYR A 125 -33.90 -16.92 -0.82
CA TYR A 125 -33.96 -18.25 -0.18
C TYR A 125 -32.63 -18.98 -0.33
N PHE A 126 -32.01 -18.93 -1.52
CA PHE A 126 -30.67 -19.45 -1.74
C PHE A 126 -29.63 -18.72 -0.90
N LYS A 127 -29.73 -17.38 -0.80
CA LYS A 127 -28.82 -16.58 0.03
C LYS A 127 -28.98 -16.90 1.52
N SER A 128 -30.21 -17.10 2.01
CA SER A 128 -30.49 -17.52 3.39
C SER A 128 -29.93 -18.90 3.72
N ALA A 129 -30.05 -19.86 2.79
CA ALA A 129 -29.49 -21.19 2.96
C ALA A 129 -27.95 -21.16 2.96
N ALA A 130 -27.36 -20.37 2.06
CA ALA A 130 -25.91 -20.17 2.01
C ALA A 130 -25.36 -19.48 3.26
N LEU A 131 -26.07 -18.47 3.80
CA LEU A 131 -25.75 -17.81 5.07
C LEU A 131 -25.75 -18.79 6.24
N ALA A 132 -26.76 -19.67 6.33
CA ALA A 132 -26.84 -20.69 7.37
C ALA A 132 -25.66 -21.69 7.30
N SER A 133 -25.15 -21.99 6.10
CA SER A 133 -23.94 -22.80 5.93
C SER A 133 -22.64 -22.02 6.19
N ALA A 134 -22.63 -20.70 5.96
CA ALA A 134 -21.46 -19.84 6.14
C ALA A 134 -21.10 -19.56 7.61
N THR A 135 -22.03 -19.74 8.55
CA THR A 135 -21.80 -19.56 10.00
C THR A 135 -21.15 -20.77 10.68
N THR A 136 -20.79 -21.82 9.93
CA THR A 136 -20.14 -23.00 10.53
C THR A 136 -18.64 -22.77 10.72
N PRO A 137 -18.02 -23.34 11.77
CA PRO A 137 -16.56 -23.25 11.94
C PRO A 137 -15.78 -23.87 10.76
N ALA A 138 -16.38 -24.84 10.05
CA ALA A 138 -15.80 -25.44 8.85
C ALA A 138 -15.71 -24.45 7.67
N SER A 139 -16.70 -23.58 7.48
CA SER A 139 -16.68 -22.57 6.41
C SER A 139 -15.63 -21.48 6.66
N PHE A 140 -15.36 -21.14 7.93
CA PHE A 140 -14.30 -20.17 8.27
C PHE A 140 -12.90 -20.70 7.93
N VAL A 141 -12.63 -21.97 8.22
CA VAL A 141 -11.36 -22.63 7.84
C VAL A 141 -11.21 -22.70 6.31
N GLN A 142 -12.31 -22.98 5.60
CA GLN A 142 -12.30 -23.04 4.14
C GLN A 142 -12.08 -21.66 3.50
N LEU A 143 -12.61 -20.61 4.11
CA LEU A 143 -12.39 -19.22 3.71
C LEU A 143 -10.92 -18.82 3.89
N ASP A 144 -10.32 -19.11 5.04
CA ASP A 144 -8.90 -18.83 5.33
C ASP A 144 -7.99 -19.52 4.29
N ASN A 145 -8.25 -20.78 3.98
CA ASN A 145 -7.53 -21.50 2.92
C ASN A 145 -7.69 -20.85 1.54
N THR A 146 -8.88 -20.32 1.23
CA THR A 146 -9.14 -19.63 -0.05
C THR A 146 -8.41 -18.29 -0.12
N ILE A 147 -8.31 -17.56 1.00
CA ILE A 147 -7.57 -16.30 1.11
C ILE A 147 -6.07 -16.57 0.92
N LYS A 148 -5.54 -17.58 1.62
CA LYS A 148 -4.13 -17.98 1.49
C LYS A 148 -3.79 -18.37 0.04
N ALA A 149 -4.65 -19.13 -0.62
CA ALA A 149 -4.47 -19.47 -2.03
C ALA A 149 -4.50 -18.25 -2.96
N GLU A 150 -5.38 -17.28 -2.71
CA GLU A 150 -5.43 -16.01 -3.44
C GLU A 150 -4.13 -15.22 -3.27
N LEU A 151 -3.60 -15.13 -2.05
CA LEU A 151 -2.31 -14.49 -1.76
C LEU A 151 -1.14 -15.19 -2.45
N ASP A 152 -1.09 -16.52 -2.37
CA ASP A 152 0.01 -17.27 -2.97
C ASP A 152 -0.04 -17.15 -4.51
N ASN A 153 -1.22 -17.18 -5.12
CA ASN A 153 -1.40 -16.92 -6.55
C ASN A 153 -0.93 -15.51 -6.94
N TYR A 154 -1.24 -14.49 -6.13
CA TYR A 154 -0.76 -13.12 -6.35
C TYR A 154 0.78 -13.05 -6.30
N LEU A 155 1.41 -13.73 -5.35
CA LEU A 155 2.86 -13.75 -5.23
C LEU A 155 3.55 -14.47 -6.41
N MET A 156 2.89 -15.46 -7.02
CA MET A 156 3.42 -16.18 -8.18
C MET A 156 3.27 -15.42 -9.50
N THR A 157 2.43 -14.37 -9.57
CA THR A 157 2.36 -13.54 -10.78
C THR A 157 3.68 -12.77 -11.01
N PRO A 158 4.10 -12.56 -12.26
CA PRO A 158 5.28 -11.73 -12.53
C PRO A 158 5.06 -10.29 -12.04
N ALA A 159 6.13 -9.64 -11.60
CA ALA A 159 6.10 -8.22 -11.30
C ALA A 159 5.93 -7.43 -12.60
N ILE A 160 5.17 -6.33 -12.54
CA ILE A 160 4.96 -5.44 -13.68
C ILE A 160 6.18 -4.54 -13.81
N ASP A 161 6.61 -4.27 -15.05
CA ASP A 161 7.64 -3.26 -15.30
C ASP A 161 7.09 -1.85 -14.97
N GLY A 162 7.89 -1.05 -14.28
CA GLY A 162 7.51 0.30 -13.85
C GLY A 162 7.51 1.34 -14.97
N GLU A 163 8.10 1.00 -16.12
CA GLU A 163 8.43 1.93 -17.21
C GLU A 163 7.49 1.85 -18.44
N GLU A 164 6.57 0.88 -18.50
CA GLU A 164 5.57 0.82 -19.59
C GLU A 164 4.39 1.78 -19.30
N ALA A 165 4.36 2.91 -20.05
CA ALA A 165 3.43 4.06 -20.01
C ALA A 165 1.91 3.78 -20.08
N PRO A 166 1.00 4.79 -20.04
CA PRO A 166 0.87 6.00 -19.21
C PRO A 166 -0.32 5.91 -18.21
N LEU A 167 -0.34 6.73 -17.15
CA LEU A 167 -1.42 6.85 -16.15
C LEU A 167 -1.73 5.55 -15.36
N SER A 168 -1.08 5.41 -14.21
CA SER A 168 -1.39 4.44 -13.14
C SER A 168 -1.51 2.96 -13.60
N PRO A 169 -0.41 2.35 -14.12
CA PRO A 169 -0.41 0.96 -14.58
C PRO A 169 -0.83 -0.04 -13.49
N TYR A 170 -0.62 0.30 -12.22
CA TYR A 170 -0.97 -0.55 -11.09
C TYR A 170 -2.48 -0.51 -10.74
N LEU A 171 -3.18 0.62 -10.82
CA LEU A 171 -4.65 0.63 -10.65
C LEU A 171 -5.30 -0.06 -11.83
N ALA A 172 -4.77 0.17 -13.04
CA ALA A 172 -5.23 -0.53 -14.23
C ALA A 172 -5.03 -2.06 -14.09
N TRP A 173 -3.89 -2.50 -13.55
CA TRP A 173 -3.63 -3.91 -13.27
C TRP A 173 -4.60 -4.49 -12.25
N TRP A 174 -4.86 -3.78 -11.14
CA TRP A 174 -5.82 -4.22 -10.13
C TRP A 174 -7.25 -4.27 -10.69
N LYS A 175 -7.63 -3.35 -11.58
CA LYS A 175 -8.91 -3.41 -12.31
C LYS A 175 -8.98 -4.61 -13.25
N LEU A 176 -7.91 -4.90 -13.98
CA LEU A 176 -7.86 -6.03 -14.91
C LEU A 176 -7.92 -7.38 -14.17
N HIS A 177 -7.21 -7.49 -13.05
CA HIS A 177 -7.11 -8.72 -12.25
C HIS A 177 -8.10 -8.77 -11.09
N GLN A 178 -9.05 -7.83 -11.02
CA GLN A 178 -10.01 -7.72 -9.94
C GLN A 178 -10.77 -9.04 -9.73
N PHE A 179 -11.17 -9.71 -10.81
CA PHE A 179 -11.90 -10.98 -10.74
C PHE A 179 -11.07 -12.15 -10.21
N ASN A 180 -9.76 -12.12 -10.45
CA ASN A 180 -8.83 -13.15 -9.97
C ASN A 180 -8.47 -12.92 -8.50
N PHE A 181 -8.47 -11.65 -8.08
CA PHE A 181 -8.02 -11.19 -6.77
C PHE A 181 -9.04 -10.24 -6.14
N LEU A 182 -10.28 -10.69 -5.97
CA LEU A 182 -11.39 -9.87 -5.50
C LEU A 182 -11.12 -9.25 -4.13
N ARG A 183 -10.46 -10.00 -3.24
CA ARG A 183 -10.21 -9.58 -1.87
C ARG A 183 -9.00 -8.67 -1.80
N LEU A 184 -7.91 -9.05 -2.48
CA LEU A 184 -6.68 -8.26 -2.56
C LEU A 184 -6.89 -6.92 -3.26
N SER A 185 -7.64 -6.89 -4.37
CA SER A 185 -7.92 -5.63 -5.10
C SER A 185 -8.65 -4.61 -4.22
N SER A 186 -9.63 -5.05 -3.42
CA SER A 186 -10.34 -4.18 -2.47
C SER A 186 -9.39 -3.54 -1.44
N GLN A 187 -8.45 -4.30 -0.88
CA GLN A 187 -7.45 -3.76 0.03
C GLN A 187 -6.43 -2.88 -0.69
N ALA A 188 -5.97 -3.29 -1.87
CA ALA A 188 -5.05 -2.52 -2.69
C ALA A 188 -5.60 -1.12 -2.96
N HIS A 189 -6.87 -0.99 -3.33
CA HIS A 189 -7.50 0.32 -3.53
C HIS A 189 -7.49 1.21 -2.28
N ARG A 190 -7.55 0.63 -1.08
CA ARG A 190 -7.56 1.38 0.19
C ARG A 190 -6.18 1.82 0.64
N TYR A 191 -5.15 0.99 0.45
CA TYR A 191 -3.79 1.32 0.85
C TYR A 191 -3.08 2.18 -0.20
N LEU A 192 -3.27 1.87 -1.48
CA LEU A 192 -2.56 2.53 -2.58
C LEU A 192 -3.14 3.91 -2.94
N CYS A 193 -4.26 4.33 -2.34
CA CYS A 193 -4.78 5.69 -2.48
C CYS A 193 -4.20 6.67 -1.46
N ILE A 194 -3.42 6.18 -0.49
CA ILE A 194 -2.79 7.02 0.52
C ILE A 194 -1.64 7.78 -0.15
N PRO A 195 -1.65 9.13 -0.18
CA PRO A 195 -0.51 9.88 -0.67
C PRO A 195 0.65 9.79 0.34
N ALA A 196 1.89 9.70 -0.14
CA ALA A 196 3.07 9.71 0.71
C ALA A 196 3.32 11.07 1.39
N THR A 197 2.76 12.16 0.84
CA THR A 197 3.03 13.53 1.28
C THR A 197 1.73 14.35 1.42
N SER A 198 1.74 15.33 2.31
CA SER A 198 0.69 16.35 2.43
C SER A 198 0.75 17.43 1.34
N SER A 199 1.74 17.36 0.43
CA SER A 199 2.02 18.36 -0.60
C SER A 199 0.79 18.73 -1.45
N LEU A 200 -0.14 17.79 -1.67
CA LEU A 200 -1.38 18.04 -2.41
C LEU A 200 -2.31 19.01 -1.67
N SER A 201 -2.53 18.74 -0.39
CA SER A 201 -3.30 19.63 0.48
C SER A 201 -2.64 20.99 0.54
N GLU A 202 -1.31 21.05 0.67
CA GLU A 202 -0.56 22.30 0.72
C GLU A 202 -0.64 23.11 -0.57
N ARG A 203 -0.59 22.49 -1.76
CA ARG A 203 -0.81 23.19 -3.04
C ARG A 203 -2.21 23.76 -3.15
N LEU A 204 -3.22 22.99 -2.73
CA LEU A 204 -4.61 23.45 -2.70
C LEU A 204 -4.79 24.63 -1.74
N PHE A 205 -4.21 24.56 -0.54
CA PHE A 205 -4.27 25.65 0.44
C PHE A 205 -3.44 26.87 0.03
N SER A 206 -2.30 26.70 -0.64
CA SER A 206 -1.50 27.81 -1.17
C SER A 206 -2.25 28.54 -2.28
N THR A 207 -2.86 27.79 -3.21
CA THR A 207 -3.70 28.35 -4.28
C THR A 207 -4.94 29.04 -3.71
N GLY A 208 -5.59 28.43 -2.71
CA GLY A 208 -6.75 29.00 -2.01
C GLY A 208 -6.41 30.19 -1.12
N GLY A 209 -5.21 30.25 -0.54
CA GLY A 209 -4.72 31.36 0.28
C GLY A 209 -4.67 32.66 -0.50
N ASN A 210 -4.41 32.60 -1.81
CA ASN A 210 -4.43 33.77 -2.69
C ASN A 210 -5.85 34.35 -2.90
N ILE A 211 -6.91 33.59 -2.55
CA ILE A 211 -8.32 34.00 -2.64
C ILE A 211 -8.87 34.42 -1.28
N VAL A 212 -8.42 33.78 -0.19
CA VAL A 212 -8.92 34.02 1.18
C VAL A 212 -8.25 35.21 1.87
N THR A 213 -7.09 35.65 1.40
CA THR A 213 -6.33 36.77 2.00
C THR A 213 -6.63 38.14 1.35
N CYS A 214 -7.72 38.24 0.56
CA CYS A 214 -8.19 39.51 -0.01
C CYS A 214 -9.22 40.20 0.90
#